data_AF-A0A7C4ZH56-F1
#
_entry.id   AF-A0A7C4ZH56-F1
#
_cell.length_a   1.000
_cell.length_b   1.000
_cell.length_c   1.000
_cell.angle_alpha   90.00
_cell.angle_beta   90.00
_cell.angle_gamma   90.00
#
_symmetry.space_group_name_H-M   'P 1'
#
loop_
_entity.id
_entity.type
_entity.pdbx_description
1 polymer ?
#
loop_
_entity_poly.entity_id
_entity_poly.type
_entity_poly.pdbx_seq_one_letter_code
_entity_poly.pdbx_strand_id
1 'polypeptide(L)'
;MGRYVYFEEGNVRWCWKFRFAVQCSNFGEFLDLLSGQEGIRVKRYAGEDGEYVSLWASKDVLLKALERLRDGIAECPICWSPECGKATKEMLESFMNAIKAKNDGTQNGEIYAKFFIEYM
;
A
#
# COMPACT_ATOMS: atom_id res chain seq x y z
N MET A 1 -15.98 -8.72 -4.57
CA MET A 1 -15.20 -8.33 -3.37
C MET A 1 -14.57 -6.97 -3.62
N GLY A 2 -14.78 -6.02 -2.72
CA GLY A 2 -14.14 -4.71 -2.78
C GLY A 2 -12.87 -4.74 -1.93
N ARG A 3 -11.81 -4.06 -2.38
CA ARG A 3 -10.57 -3.95 -1.62
C ARG A 3 -10.27 -2.47 -1.47
N TYR A 4 -9.75 -2.08 -0.32
CA TYR A 4 -9.83 -0.70 0.14
C TYR A 4 -8.48 -0.27 0.66
N VAL A 5 -8.05 0.94 0.33
CA VAL A 5 -7.05 1.65 1.12
C VAL A 5 -7.77 2.68 1.97
N TYR A 6 -7.49 2.69 3.26
CA TYR A 6 -7.95 3.72 4.16
C TYR A 6 -6.78 4.63 4.52
N PHE A 7 -7.00 5.94 4.48
CA PHE A 7 -6.08 6.91 5.04
C PHE A 7 -6.64 7.39 6.38
N GLU A 8 -5.80 7.45 7.41
CA GLU A 8 -6.16 8.07 8.68
C GLU A 8 -5.30 9.33 8.91
N GLU A 9 -5.89 10.38 9.46
CA GLU A 9 -5.18 11.57 9.93
C GLU A 9 -5.86 12.09 11.18
N GLY A 10 -5.22 11.90 12.34
CA GLY A 10 -5.86 12.17 13.63
C GLY A 10 -7.18 11.40 13.77
N ASN A 11 -8.29 12.13 13.86
CA ASN A 11 -9.65 11.56 13.98
C ASN A 11 -10.39 11.43 12.63
N VAL A 12 -9.78 11.82 11.51
CA VAL A 12 -10.43 11.77 10.19
C VAL A 12 -10.00 10.50 9.45
N ARG A 13 -10.99 9.70 9.02
CA ARG A 13 -10.78 8.49 8.22
C ARG A 13 -11.31 8.72 6.81
N TRP A 14 -10.43 8.59 5.82
CA TRP A 14 -10.78 8.64 4.40
C TRP A 14 -10.66 7.25 3.80
N CYS A 15 -11.65 6.81 3.03
CA CYS A 15 -11.64 5.51 2.36
C CYS A 15 -11.47 5.72 0.86
N TRP A 16 -10.40 5.17 0.29
CA TRP A 16 -10.22 5.06 -1.15
C TRP A 16 -10.49 3.61 -1.57
N LYS A 17 -11.59 3.39 -2.29
CA LYS A 17 -11.99 2.06 -2.75
C LYS A 17 -11.30 1.74 -4.08
N PHE A 18 -10.62 0.60 -4.16
CA PHE A 18 -10.01 0.13 -5.40
C PHE A 18 -10.76 -1.09 -5.95
N ARG A 19 -10.74 -1.21 -7.28
CA ARG A 19 -11.22 -2.39 -7.99
C ARG A 19 -10.19 -2.74 -9.06
N PHE A 20 -9.40 -3.78 -8.82
CA PHE A 20 -8.41 -4.29 -9.77
C PHE A 20 -8.99 -5.48 -10.56
N ALA A 21 -8.62 -5.60 -11.83
CA ALA A 21 -9.06 -6.72 -12.69
C ALA A 21 -8.32 -8.02 -12.36
N VAL A 22 -7.04 -7.94 -11.97
CA VAL A 22 -6.18 -9.03 -11.53
C VAL A 22 -5.50 -8.60 -10.23
N GLN A 23 -5.34 -9.52 -9.28
CA GLN A 23 -4.67 -9.23 -8.01
C GLN A 23 -3.66 -10.32 -7.67
N CYS A 24 -2.50 -9.87 -7.21
CA CYS A 24 -1.60 -10.71 -6.42
C CYS A 24 -2.13 -10.80 -4.98
N SER A 25 -2.41 -12.01 -4.49
CA SER A 25 -2.83 -12.26 -3.09
C SER A 25 -1.81 -11.81 -2.05
N ASN A 26 -0.59 -11.51 -2.48
CA ASN A 26 0.57 -11.21 -1.66
C ASN A 26 0.89 -9.71 -1.57
N PHE A 27 -0.04 -8.83 -1.93
CA PHE A 27 0.24 -7.39 -1.95
C PHE A 27 0.70 -6.87 -0.58
N GLY A 28 0.15 -7.39 0.52
CA GLY A 28 0.62 -7.00 1.85
C GLY A 28 2.06 -7.40 2.15
N GLU A 29 2.53 -8.54 1.62
CA GLU A 29 3.95 -8.95 1.71
C GLU A 29 4.87 -7.93 1.03
N PHE A 30 4.48 -7.38 -0.13
CA PHE A 30 5.25 -6.33 -0.79
C PHE A 30 5.37 -5.07 0.06
N LEU A 31 4.27 -4.65 0.69
CA LEU A 31 4.27 -3.47 1.55
C LEU A 31 5.07 -3.72 2.84
N ASP A 32 5.12 -4.95 3.33
CA ASP A 32 5.91 -5.34 4.50
C ASP A 32 7.43 -5.27 4.24
N LEU A 33 7.88 -5.33 2.98
CA LEU A 33 9.28 -5.06 2.61
C LEU A 33 9.72 -3.62 2.90
N LEU A 34 8.77 -2.70 3.17
CA LEU A 34 9.09 -1.35 3.64
C LEU A 34 9.41 -1.32 5.13
N SER A 35 9.17 -2.42 5.86
CA SER A 35 9.51 -2.56 7.26
C SER A 35 11.03 -2.45 7.47
N GLY A 36 11.44 -1.65 8.45
CA GLY A 36 12.85 -1.40 8.74
C GLY A 36 13.51 -0.33 7.87
N GLN A 37 12.81 0.26 6.89
CA GLN A 37 13.31 1.46 6.21
C GLN A 37 13.25 2.67 7.15
N GLU A 38 14.30 3.48 7.13
CA GLU A 38 14.40 4.68 7.97
C GLU A 38 13.22 5.62 7.73
N GLY A 39 12.52 6.00 8.80
CA GLY A 39 11.38 6.91 8.74
C GLY A 39 10.06 6.26 8.29
N ILE A 40 10.01 4.93 8.13
CA ILE A 40 8.78 4.19 7.80
C ILE A 40 8.49 3.18 8.89
N ARG A 41 7.30 3.26 9.50
CA ARG A 41 6.75 2.18 10.32
C ARG A 41 5.76 1.39 9.50
N VAL A 42 5.83 0.07 9.62
CA VAL A 42 4.90 -0.85 8.97
C VAL A 42 4.27 -1.73 10.04
N LYS A 43 2.95 -1.92 9.98
CA LYS A 43 2.22 -2.90 10.78
C LYS A 43 1.34 -3.71 9.86
N ARG A 44 1.59 -5.01 9.83
CA ARG A 44 0.81 -5.97 9.08
C ARG A 44 0.00 -6.84 10.02
N TYR A 45 -1.18 -7.22 9.56
CA TYR A 45 -2.03 -8.23 10.17
C TYR A 45 -2.58 -9.10 9.05
N ALA A 46 -2.43 -10.40 9.19
CA ALA A 46 -3.04 -11.39 8.32
C ALA A 46 -3.85 -12.33 9.22
N GLY A 47 -5.14 -12.50 8.90
CA GLY A 47 -6.06 -13.39 9.59
C GLY A 47 -7.03 -14.03 8.60
N GLU A 48 -7.94 -14.86 9.12
CA GLU A 48 -8.90 -15.62 8.31
C GLU A 48 -9.80 -14.71 7.46
N ASP A 49 -10.21 -13.56 8.00
CA ASP A 49 -11.11 -12.62 7.33
C ASP A 49 -10.40 -11.69 6.31
N GLY A 50 -9.07 -11.69 6.30
CA GLY A 50 -8.33 -10.74 5.49
C GLY A 50 -6.92 -10.37 5.96
N GLU A 51 -6.30 -9.52 5.17
CA GLU A 51 -5.01 -8.91 5.46
C GLU A 51 -5.17 -7.39 5.54
N TYR A 52 -4.49 -6.75 6.49
CA TYR A 52 -4.26 -5.32 6.43
C TYR A 52 -2.80 -4.94 6.67
N VAL A 53 -2.32 -3.93 5.94
CA VAL A 53 -0.99 -3.34 6.13
C VAL A 53 -1.12 -1.84 6.34
N SER A 54 -0.62 -1.35 7.46
CA SER A 54 -0.57 0.07 7.81
C SER A 54 0.85 0.59 7.64
N LEU A 55 1.01 1.69 6.92
CA LEU A 55 2.27 2.40 6.72
C LEU A 55 2.18 3.79 7.36
N TRP A 56 3.25 4.19 8.05
CA TRP A 56 3.40 5.51 8.66
C TRP A 56 4.73 6.12 8.31
N ALA A 57 4.68 7.27 7.63
CA ALA A 57 5.83 8.09 7.30
C ALA A 57 5.34 9.49 6.86
N SER A 58 6.27 10.42 6.63
CA SER A 58 5.92 11.62 5.85
C SER A 58 5.56 11.24 4.42
N LYS A 59 4.73 12.07 3.77
CA LYS A 59 4.26 11.84 2.39
C LYS A 59 5.41 11.54 1.43
N ASP A 60 6.47 12.36 1.47
CA ASP A 60 7.60 12.25 0.56
C ASP A 60 8.43 10.98 0.81
N VAL A 61 8.64 10.62 2.08
CA VAL A 61 9.34 9.38 2.45
C VAL A 61 8.54 8.18 1.96
N LEU A 62 7.24 8.18 2.18
CA LEU A 62 6.35 7.09 1.77
C LEU A 62 6.30 6.93 0.24
N LEU A 63 6.12 8.03 -0.50
CA LEU A 63 6.07 8.01 -1.96
C LEU A 63 7.38 7.54 -2.57
N LYS A 64 8.52 8.03 -2.05
CA LYS A 64 9.85 7.62 -2.53
C LYS A 64 10.12 6.14 -2.28
N ALA A 65 9.69 5.61 -1.14
CA ALA A 65 9.85 4.19 -0.82
C ALA A 65 8.95 3.30 -1.68
N LEU A 66 7.69 3.69 -1.88
CA LEU A 66 6.75 2.98 -2.77
C LEU A 66 7.21 3.00 -4.23
N GLU A 67 7.78 4.10 -4.70
CA GLU A 67 8.35 4.21 -6.05
C GLU A 67 9.51 3.24 -6.25
N ARG A 68 10.47 3.22 -5.31
CA ARG A 68 11.58 2.26 -5.33
C ARG A 68 11.10 0.81 -5.31
N LEU A 69 10.10 0.51 -4.48
CA LEU A 69 9.50 -0.82 -4.41
C LEU A 69 8.89 -1.20 -5.76
N ARG A 70 8.06 -0.33 -6.36
CA ARG A 70 7.44 -0.55 -7.67
C ARG A 70 8.46 -0.84 -8.75
N ASP A 71 9.52 -0.02 -8.83
CA ASP A 71 10.51 -0.10 -9.90
C ASP A 71 11.40 -1.34 -9.77
N GLY A 72 11.58 -1.85 -8.54
CA GLY A 72 12.31 -3.08 -8.26
C GLY A 72 11.57 -4.39 -8.59
N ILE A 73 10.26 -4.34 -8.90
CA ILE A 73 9.48 -5.54 -9.18
C ILE A 73 9.70 -5.96 -10.64
N ALA A 74 10.41 -7.06 -10.89
CA ALA A 74 10.41 -7.70 -12.21
C ALA A 74 9.27 -8.72 -12.33
N GLU A 75 9.11 -9.54 -11.30
CA GLU A 75 8.10 -10.59 -11.14
C GLU A 75 7.62 -10.63 -9.68
N CYS A 76 6.54 -11.36 -9.39
CA CYS A 76 6.13 -11.55 -8.01
C CYS A 76 7.16 -12.39 -7.24
N PRO A 77 7.71 -11.94 -6.10
CA PRO A 77 8.74 -12.69 -5.37
C PRO A 77 8.19 -13.94 -4.68
N ILE A 78 6.86 -14.11 -4.63
CA ILE A 78 6.20 -15.26 -3.97
C ILE A 78 5.88 -16.37 -4.96
N CYS A 79 5.28 -16.02 -6.11
CA CYS A 79 4.85 -17.00 -7.11
C CYS A 79 5.64 -16.94 -8.42
N TRP A 80 6.62 -16.03 -8.52
CA TRP A 80 7.45 -15.78 -9.71
C TRP A 80 6.65 -15.51 -11.00
N SER A 81 5.38 -15.10 -10.86
CA SER A 81 4.53 -14.77 -12.00
C SER A 81 4.79 -13.33 -12.47
N PRO A 82 5.16 -13.10 -13.75
CA PRO A 82 5.28 -11.77 -14.32
C PRO A 82 3.95 -11.01 -14.32
N GLU A 83 2.83 -11.72 -14.52
CA GLU A 83 1.48 -11.15 -14.50
C GLU A 83 1.12 -10.65 -13.10
N CYS A 84 1.46 -11.41 -12.05
CA CYS A 84 1.31 -10.95 -10.66
C CYS A 84 2.21 -9.76 -10.36
N GLY A 85 3.44 -9.73 -10.90
CA GLY A 85 4.34 -8.58 -10.81
C GLY A 85 3.73 -7.33 -11.44
N LYS A 86 3.16 -7.45 -12.65
CA LYS A 86 2.46 -6.36 -13.34
C LYS A 86 1.25 -5.86 -12.54
N ALA A 87 0.39 -6.77 -12.07
CA ALA A 87 -0.75 -6.40 -11.23
C ALA A 87 -0.31 -5.69 -9.94
N THR A 88 0.79 -6.13 -9.33
CA THR A 88 1.36 -5.48 -8.14
C THR A 88 1.80 -4.05 -8.42
N LYS A 89 2.46 -3.81 -9.56
CA LYS A 89 2.83 -2.45 -9.99
C LYS A 89 1.61 -1.55 -10.16
N GLU A 90 0.57 -2.03 -10.85
CA GLU A 90 -0.68 -1.28 -11.04
C GLU A 90 -1.33 -0.94 -9.69
N MET A 91 -1.32 -1.87 -8.73
CA MET A 91 -1.81 -1.66 -7.38
C MET A 91 -0.97 -0.61 -6.62
N LEU A 92 0.36 -0.68 -6.70
CA LEU A 92 1.27 0.31 -6.10
C LEU A 92 1.07 1.70 -6.71
N GLU A 93 0.93 1.82 -8.03
CA GLU A 93 0.69 3.09 -8.71
C GLU A 93 -0.63 3.71 -8.27
N SER A 94 -1.70 2.91 -8.20
CA SER A 94 -3.00 3.37 -7.72
C SER A 94 -2.92 3.86 -6.27
N PHE A 95 -2.21 3.12 -5.41
CA PHE A 95 -1.99 3.49 -4.03
C PHE A 95 -1.20 4.80 -3.89
N MET A 96 -0.10 4.94 -4.63
CA MET A 96 0.69 6.17 -4.71
C MET A 96 -0.14 7.35 -5.21
N ASN A 97 -1.00 7.15 -6.21
CA ASN A 97 -1.88 8.19 -6.73
C ASN A 97 -2.90 8.66 -5.68
N ALA A 98 -3.41 7.75 -4.85
CA ALA A 98 -4.28 8.12 -3.72
C ALA A 98 -3.52 8.95 -2.66
N ILE A 99 -2.28 8.57 -2.34
CA ILE A 99 -1.40 9.36 -1.45
C ILE A 99 -1.13 10.75 -2.06
N LYS A 100 -0.84 10.83 -3.37
CA LYS A 100 -0.58 12.10 -4.08
C LYS A 100 -1.81 13.00 -4.11
N ALA A 101 -2.98 12.44 -4.44
CA ALA A 101 -4.26 13.14 -4.55
C ALA A 101 -4.73 13.74 -3.21
N LYS A 102 -4.21 13.24 -2.09
CA LYS A 102 -4.37 13.88 -0.79
C LYS A 102 -3.67 15.24 -0.81
N ASN A 103 -4.46 16.30 -0.92
CA ASN A 103 -3.98 17.68 -0.98
C ASN A 103 -3.85 18.21 0.44
N ASP A 104 -2.62 18.31 0.91
CA ASP A 104 -2.30 18.70 2.28
C ASP A 104 -1.93 20.18 2.29
N GLY A 105 -2.75 21.02 2.93
CA GLY A 105 -2.31 22.31 3.48
C GLY A 105 -1.31 22.15 4.64
N THR A 106 -0.71 20.97 4.78
CA THR A 106 0.08 20.49 5.91
C THR A 106 1.39 19.94 5.38
N GLN A 107 2.40 20.81 5.28
CA GLN A 107 3.76 20.47 4.87
C GLN A 107 4.50 19.46 5.79
N ASN A 108 3.89 18.91 6.84
CA ASN A 108 4.60 18.09 7.85
C ASN A 108 3.76 17.01 8.56
N GLY A 109 2.59 16.62 8.03
CA GLY A 109 1.75 15.57 8.67
C GLY A 109 2.21 14.15 8.30
N GLU A 110 2.45 13.29 9.29
CA GLU A 110 2.60 11.85 9.06
C GLU A 110 1.33 11.30 8.37
N ILE A 111 1.49 10.60 7.25
CA ILE A 111 0.38 9.94 6.56
C ILE A 111 0.22 8.53 7.14
N TYR A 112 -1.00 8.21 7.58
CA TYR A 112 -1.39 6.86 7.96
C TYR A 112 -2.09 6.25 6.76
N ALA A 113 -1.50 5.25 6.12
CA ALA A 113 -2.07 4.60 4.95
C ALA A 113 -2.25 3.10 5.23
N LYS A 114 -3.48 2.61 5.20
CA LYS A 114 -3.85 1.22 5.46
C LYS A 114 -4.32 0.55 4.18
N PHE A 115 -3.70 -0.53 3.74
CA PHE A 115 -4.23 -1.41 2.71
C PHE A 115 -5.03 -2.54 3.35
N PHE A 116 -6.22 -2.88 2.84
CA PHE A 116 -7.05 -3.99 3.32
C PHE A 116 -7.43 -4.94 2.16
N ILE A 117 -7.17 -6.23 2.36
CA ILE A 117 -7.63 -7.35 1.54
C ILE A 117 -8.65 -8.13 2.35
N GLU A 118 -9.88 -8.22 1.86
CA GLU A 118 -10.84 -9.21 2.35
C GLU A 118 -10.48 -10.56 1.69
N TYR A 119 -10.30 -11.63 2.48
CA TYR A 119 -10.25 -13.00 1.98
C TYR A 119 -11.67 -13.59 2.06
N MET A 120 -12.09 -14.35 1.05
CA MET A 120 -13.36 -15.11 1.05
C MET A 120 -13.03 -16.58 1.23
#